data_AF-A0A377DMU7-F1
#
_entry.id   AF-A0A377DMU7-F1
#
_cell.length_a   1.000
_cell.length_b   1.000
_cell.length_c   1.000
_cell.angle_alpha   90.00
_cell.angle_beta   90.00
_cell.angle_gamma   90.00
#
_symmetry.space_group_name_H-M   'P 1'
#
loop_
_entity.id
_entity.type
_entity.pdbx_description
1 polymer ?
#
loop_
_entity_poly.entity_id
_entity_poly.type
_entity_poly.pdbx_seq_one_letter_code
_entity_poly.pdbx_strand_id
1 'polypeptide(L)'
;MRCRKVVTSDTRIIAGAKARDIHTSTLELFEKVLGPTTTTLAWKKARLINCTFNEPQLADAPQTVSWKLEGTDWTIHNHANVFSRTGLDIGARFFMQHLPENLEGEIVDLGCGNGVIGLTLLDKNPQAKVVFVDESPMAVASSRLNVETNMPEALDRCEFMINNALSGVEPFRFNAVLCNRRFTNNMR
;
A
#
# COMPACT_ATOMS: atom_id res chain seq x y z
N MET A 1 -7.43 0.81 -13.69
CA MET A 1 -7.90 -0.50 -14.22
C MET A 1 -9.30 -0.90 -13.76
N ARG A 2 -9.71 -0.70 -12.50
CA ARG A 2 -11.07 -1.09 -12.06
C ARG A 2 -12.19 -0.34 -12.79
N CYS A 3 -12.11 0.98 -12.93
CA CYS A 3 -13.17 1.75 -13.61
C CYS A 3 -13.35 1.32 -15.08
N ARG A 4 -12.25 1.04 -15.80
CA ARG A 4 -12.28 0.59 -17.20
C ARG A 4 -13.24 -0.59 -17.43
N LYS A 5 -13.38 -1.50 -16.46
CA LYS A 5 -14.21 -2.71 -16.59
C LYS A 5 -15.72 -2.45 -16.53
N VAL A 6 -16.14 -1.25 -16.12
CA VAL A 6 -17.55 -0.95 -15.82
C VAL A 6 -18.05 0.34 -16.47
N VAL A 7 -17.17 1.16 -17.04
CA VAL A 7 -17.56 2.41 -17.71
C VAL A 7 -17.92 2.15 -19.17
N THR A 8 -18.82 2.96 -19.69
CA THR A 8 -19.24 2.99 -21.09
C THR A 8 -18.89 4.34 -21.72
N SER A 9 -19.06 4.49 -23.04
CA SER A 9 -18.92 5.78 -23.74
C SER A 9 -19.85 6.86 -23.21
N ASP A 10 -21.01 6.47 -22.65
CA ASP A 10 -22.01 7.37 -22.09
C ASP A 10 -21.67 7.81 -20.66
N THR A 11 -20.69 7.14 -20.03
CA THR A 11 -20.28 7.46 -18.68
C THR A 11 -19.53 8.80 -18.67
N ARG A 12 -20.03 9.76 -17.89
CA ARG A 12 -19.33 11.03 -17.69
C ARG A 12 -18.17 10.87 -16.71
N ILE A 13 -16.94 10.84 -17.22
CA ILE A 13 -15.73 10.70 -16.39
C ILE A 13 -15.11 12.08 -16.16
N ILE A 14 -15.04 12.51 -14.89
CA ILE A 14 -14.46 13.79 -14.48
C ILE A 14 -13.47 13.54 -13.34
N ALA A 15 -12.24 14.04 -13.47
CA ALA A 15 -11.24 14.03 -12.41
C ALA A 15 -10.84 15.46 -12.03
N GLY A 16 -10.65 15.73 -10.73
CA GLY A 16 -10.26 17.04 -10.22
C GLY A 16 -9.05 16.94 -9.31
N ALA A 17 -8.09 17.85 -9.49
CA ALA A 17 -6.91 17.98 -8.64
C ALA A 17 -6.47 19.44 -8.57
N LYS A 18 -5.48 19.75 -7.73
CA LYS A 18 -4.81 21.06 -7.80
C LYS A 18 -4.15 21.17 -9.16
N ALA A 19 -4.21 22.35 -9.78
CA ALA A 19 -3.71 22.57 -11.12
C ALA A 19 -2.24 22.19 -11.29
N ARG A 20 -1.43 22.34 -10.22
CA ARG A 20 -0.02 21.95 -10.18
C ARG A 20 0.23 20.44 -10.10
N ASP A 21 -0.77 19.66 -9.66
CA ASP A 21 -0.68 18.20 -9.48
C ASP A 21 -1.19 17.46 -10.73
N ILE A 22 -1.69 18.19 -11.75
CA ILE A 22 -2.08 17.64 -13.06
C ILE A 22 -0.90 17.80 -14.02
N HIS A 23 -0.22 16.69 -14.30
CA HIS A 23 0.94 16.65 -15.19
C HIS A 23 0.58 16.02 -16.53
N THR A 24 1.45 16.17 -17.53
CA THR A 24 1.31 15.50 -18.84
C THR A 24 1.16 13.99 -18.67
N SER A 25 1.94 13.38 -17.78
CA SER A 25 1.85 11.95 -17.45
C SER A 25 0.48 11.54 -16.89
N THR A 26 -0.24 12.45 -16.23
CA THR A 26 -1.62 12.19 -15.78
C THR A 26 -2.54 12.06 -16.98
N LEU A 27 -2.47 12.99 -17.95
CA LEU A 27 -3.29 12.96 -19.16
C LEU A 27 -2.98 11.74 -20.03
N GLU A 28 -1.69 11.46 -20.25
CA GLU A 28 -1.24 10.28 -20.99
C GLU A 28 -1.76 8.97 -20.36
N LEU A 29 -1.85 8.91 -19.03
CA LEU A 29 -2.42 7.75 -18.34
C LEU A 29 -3.92 7.60 -18.60
N PHE A 30 -4.68 8.70 -18.62
CA PHE A 30 -6.10 8.67 -19.01
C PHE A 30 -6.26 8.21 -20.45
N GLU A 31 -5.48 8.76 -21.38
CA GLU A 31 -5.56 8.42 -22.81
C GLU A 31 -5.17 6.98 -23.08
N LYS A 32 -4.16 6.47 -22.36
CA LYS A 32 -3.74 5.08 -22.44
C LYS A 32 -4.77 4.11 -21.89
N VAL A 33 -5.48 4.46 -20.80
CA VAL A 33 -6.30 3.50 -20.05
C VAL A 33 -7.80 3.63 -20.33
N LEU A 34 -8.29 4.83 -20.60
CA LEU A 34 -9.72 5.14 -20.72
C LEU A 34 -10.06 5.74 -22.08
N GLY A 35 -9.31 6.76 -22.52
CA GLY A 35 -9.56 7.43 -23.79
C GLY A 35 -9.24 8.92 -23.78
N PRO A 36 -9.56 9.64 -24.87
CA PRO A 36 -9.15 11.03 -25.09
C PRO A 36 -9.60 11.96 -23.96
N THR A 37 -8.76 12.94 -23.65
CA THR A 37 -8.99 13.89 -22.56
C THR A 37 -9.18 15.32 -23.04
N THR A 38 -9.95 16.08 -22.27
CA THR A 38 -10.01 17.55 -22.36
C THR A 38 -9.86 18.15 -20.97
N THR A 39 -9.30 19.35 -20.86
CA THR A 39 -9.10 20.02 -19.57
C THR A 39 -9.86 21.33 -19.48
N THR A 40 -10.27 21.69 -18.26
CA THR A 40 -10.90 22.99 -18.00
C THR A 40 -9.85 24.07 -17.76
N LEU A 41 -10.30 25.34 -17.80
CA LEU A 41 -9.53 26.45 -17.22
C LEU A 41 -9.30 26.19 -15.73
N ALA A 42 -8.18 26.71 -15.22
CA ALA A 42 -7.87 26.64 -13.80
C ALA A 42 -8.75 27.63 -13.03
N TRP A 43 -9.35 27.18 -11.93
CA TRP A 43 -10.17 28.00 -11.05
C TRP A 43 -9.79 27.74 -9.60
N LYS A 44 -9.46 28.79 -8.84
CA LYS A 44 -9.01 28.70 -7.44
C LYS A 44 -7.92 27.63 -7.20
N LYS A 45 -6.92 27.57 -8.09
CA LYS A 45 -5.82 26.58 -8.10
C LYS A 45 -6.25 25.13 -8.32
N ALA A 46 -7.50 24.87 -8.73
CA ALA A 46 -7.99 23.56 -9.16
C ALA A 46 -8.18 23.52 -10.69
N ARG A 47 -8.11 22.33 -11.28
CA ARG A 47 -8.41 22.10 -12.70
C ARG A 47 -9.08 20.72 -12.83
N LEU A 48 -9.96 20.59 -13.82
CA LEU A 48 -10.66 19.35 -14.12
C LEU A 48 -10.14 18.73 -15.42
N ILE A 49 -10.17 17.40 -15.46
CA ILE A 49 -9.95 16.56 -16.63
C ILE A 49 -11.29 15.90 -16.93
N ASN A 50 -11.79 16.05 -18.16
CA ASN A 50 -12.90 15.27 -18.68
C ASN A 50 -12.33 14.18 -19.60
N CYS A 51 -12.83 12.96 -19.47
CA CYS A 51 -12.41 11.84 -20.30
C CYS A 51 -13.64 11.19 -20.94
N THR A 52 -13.55 10.86 -22.22
CA THR A 52 -14.55 10.05 -22.91
C THR A 52 -13.98 8.64 -23.08
N PHE A 53 -14.71 7.63 -22.60
CA PHE A 53 -14.26 6.26 -22.72
C PHE A 53 -14.36 5.78 -24.17
N ASN A 54 -13.26 5.29 -24.73
CA ASN A 54 -13.22 4.70 -26.08
C ASN A 54 -12.51 3.34 -26.12
N GLU A 55 -12.34 2.70 -24.95
CA GLU A 55 -11.74 1.37 -24.79
C GLU A 55 -10.41 1.19 -25.56
N PRO A 56 -9.39 2.06 -25.36
CA PRO A 56 -8.14 1.97 -26.11
C PRO A 56 -7.45 0.64 -25.84
N GLN A 57 -6.76 0.04 -26.81
CA GLN A 57 -6.07 -1.24 -26.60
C GLN A 57 -5.06 -1.13 -25.46
N LEU A 58 -5.22 -1.98 -24.44
CA LEU A 58 -4.41 -1.95 -23.23
C LEU A 58 -3.95 -3.35 -22.90
N ALA A 59 -2.63 -3.54 -22.80
CA ALA A 59 -2.07 -4.79 -22.32
C ALA A 59 -2.43 -5.01 -20.83
N ASP A 60 -2.67 -6.26 -20.47
CA ASP A 60 -2.83 -6.62 -19.06
C ASP A 60 -1.55 -6.27 -18.29
N ALA A 61 -1.73 -5.68 -17.11
CA ALA A 61 -0.64 -5.41 -16.19
C ALA A 61 -0.89 -6.12 -14.86
N PRO A 62 0.17 -6.60 -14.19
CA PRO A 62 0.02 -7.25 -12.89
C PRO A 62 -0.54 -6.27 -11.86
N GLN A 63 -1.35 -6.82 -10.94
CA GLN A 63 -1.92 -6.02 -9.85
C GLN A 63 -0.89 -5.63 -8.79
N THR A 64 0.22 -6.36 -8.73
CA THR A 64 1.32 -6.17 -7.78
C THR A 64 2.63 -5.86 -8.51
N VAL A 65 3.51 -5.14 -7.83
CA VAL A 65 4.93 -5.03 -8.17
C VAL A 65 5.70 -5.82 -7.13
N SER A 66 6.61 -6.67 -7.59
CA SER A 66 7.31 -7.63 -6.75
C SER A 66 8.82 -7.41 -6.81
N TRP A 67 9.49 -7.58 -5.68
CA TRP A 67 10.96 -7.54 -5.59
C TRP A 67 11.44 -8.49 -4.48
N LYS A 68 12.67 -8.99 -4.61
CA LYS A 68 13.28 -9.86 -3.59
C LYS A 68 13.80 -9.03 -2.42
N LEU A 69 13.54 -9.48 -1.20
CA LEU A 69 14.11 -8.87 0.00
C LEU A 69 15.53 -9.39 0.23
N GLU A 70 16.51 -8.49 0.18
CA GLU A 70 17.92 -8.81 0.37
C GLU A 70 18.17 -9.53 1.70
N GLY A 71 18.99 -10.58 1.69
CA GLY A 71 19.31 -11.38 2.88
C GLY A 71 18.24 -12.41 3.28
N THR A 72 17.19 -12.58 2.47
CA THR A 72 16.13 -13.57 2.70
C THR A 72 15.74 -14.28 1.41
N ASP A 73 15.01 -15.38 1.51
CA ASP A 73 14.37 -16.04 0.36
C ASP A 73 13.02 -15.40 -0.01
N TRP A 74 12.64 -14.31 0.66
CA TRP A 74 11.31 -13.72 0.51
C TRP A 74 11.17 -12.84 -0.74
N THR A 75 10.00 -12.93 -1.36
CA THR A 75 9.54 -12.02 -2.41
C THR A 75 8.41 -11.15 -1.90
N ILE A 76 8.60 -9.83 -1.97
CA ILE A 76 7.65 -8.85 -1.45
C ILE A 76 6.77 -8.34 -2.58
N HIS A 77 5.47 -8.61 -2.47
CA HIS A 77 4.41 -8.22 -3.38
C HIS A 77 3.69 -6.96 -2.89
N ASN A 78 3.60 -5.96 -3.78
CA ASN A 78 3.09 -4.64 -3.43
C ASN A 78 1.94 -4.25 -4.37
N HIS A 79 0.72 -4.18 -3.84
CA HIS A 79 -0.43 -3.60 -4.53
C HIS A 79 -0.18 -2.12 -4.88
N ALA A 80 -1.05 -1.55 -5.72
CA ALA A 80 -1.04 -0.11 -5.96
C ALA A 80 -1.16 0.67 -4.63
N ASN A 81 -0.61 1.88 -4.57
CA ASN A 81 -0.70 2.78 -3.40
C ASN A 81 -0.05 2.30 -2.07
N VAL A 82 0.65 1.16 -2.06
CA VAL A 82 1.46 0.73 -0.91
C VAL A 82 2.73 1.57 -0.81
N PHE A 83 3.15 1.93 0.41
CA PHE A 83 4.38 2.69 0.65
C PHE A 83 5.62 1.91 0.16
N SER A 84 6.62 2.62 -0.37
CA SER A 84 7.86 2.03 -0.91
C SER A 84 7.63 0.83 -1.85
N ARG A 85 6.62 0.94 -2.72
CA ARG A 85 6.18 -0.15 -3.61
C ARG A 85 7.31 -0.76 -4.47
N THR A 86 8.32 0.03 -4.83
CA THR A 86 9.38 -0.34 -5.78
C THR A 86 10.63 -0.93 -5.14
N GLY A 87 10.73 -0.97 -3.81
CA GLY A 87 11.89 -1.53 -3.11
C GLY A 87 11.83 -1.29 -1.60
N LEU A 88 12.76 -1.89 -0.86
CA LEU A 88 12.83 -1.72 0.59
C LEU A 88 13.13 -0.26 0.98
N ASP A 89 12.31 0.31 1.87
CA ASP A 89 12.55 1.61 2.47
C ASP A 89 13.82 1.57 3.34
N ILE A 90 14.67 2.60 3.26
CA ILE A 90 15.93 2.66 4.01
C ILE A 90 15.65 2.69 5.51
N GLY A 91 14.60 3.39 5.94
CA GLY A 91 14.16 3.42 7.34
C GLY A 91 13.73 2.03 7.82
N ALA A 92 12.92 1.32 7.02
CA ALA A 92 12.53 -0.05 7.32
C ALA A 92 13.74 -0.99 7.40
N ARG A 93 14.69 -0.89 6.46
CA ARG A 93 15.93 -1.69 6.47
C ARG A 93 16.73 -1.49 7.74
N PHE A 94 16.91 -0.25 8.17
CA PHE A 94 17.60 0.05 9.42
C PHE A 94 16.80 -0.45 10.64
N PHE A 95 15.48 -0.27 10.62
CA PHE A 95 14.62 -0.70 11.73
C PHE A 95 14.65 -2.21 11.93
N MET A 96 14.65 -3.00 10.84
CA MET A 96 14.76 -4.46 10.86
C MET A 96 15.98 -4.98 11.64
N GLN A 97 17.11 -4.27 11.57
CA GLN A 97 18.35 -4.65 12.25
C GLN A 97 18.26 -4.54 13.77
N HIS A 98 17.30 -3.75 14.27
CA HIS A 98 17.12 -3.47 15.69
C HIS A 98 15.78 -3.98 16.23
N LEU A 99 15.09 -4.83 15.46
CA LEU A 99 13.84 -5.42 15.92
C LEU A 99 14.07 -6.32 17.13
N PRO A 100 13.22 -6.22 18.17
CA PRO A 100 13.25 -7.10 19.33
C PRO A 100 13.02 -8.56 18.92
N GLU A 101 13.59 -9.45 19.73
CA GLU A 101 13.55 -10.90 19.58
C GLU A 101 13.01 -11.53 20.87
N ASN A 102 12.59 -12.80 20.80
CA ASN A 102 12.02 -13.53 21.93
C ASN A 102 10.79 -12.85 22.56
N LEU A 103 10.00 -12.15 21.76
CA LEU A 103 8.70 -11.65 22.16
C LEU A 103 7.66 -12.79 22.19
N GLU A 104 6.71 -12.65 23.10
CA GLU A 104 5.55 -13.54 23.27
C GLU A 104 4.26 -12.71 23.26
N GLY A 105 3.11 -13.38 23.19
CA GLY A 105 1.81 -12.72 23.20
C GLY A 105 1.49 -12.03 21.87
N GLU A 106 0.69 -10.97 21.91
CA GLU A 106 0.28 -10.22 20.72
C GLU A 106 1.16 -8.98 20.52
N ILE A 107 1.72 -8.85 19.33
CA ILE A 107 2.56 -7.71 18.93
C ILE A 107 2.01 -7.08 17.65
N VAL A 108 2.23 -5.77 17.48
CA VAL A 108 1.62 -5.01 16.39
C VAL A 108 2.67 -4.45 15.44
N ASP A 109 2.47 -4.64 14.14
CA ASP A 109 3.08 -3.85 13.07
C ASP A 109 2.10 -2.74 12.66
N LEU A 110 2.32 -1.54 13.21
CA LEU A 110 1.44 -0.38 13.08
C LEU A 110 1.84 0.50 11.90
N GLY A 111 0.99 0.54 10.89
CA GLY A 111 1.31 1.10 9.58
C GLY A 111 2.09 0.09 8.73
N CYS A 112 1.59 -1.14 8.66
CA CYS A 112 2.34 -2.29 8.18
C CYS A 112 2.76 -2.18 6.70
N GLY A 113 2.11 -1.35 5.88
CA GLY A 113 2.52 -1.14 4.50
C GLY A 113 2.53 -2.44 3.68
N ASN A 114 3.69 -2.92 3.27
CA ASN A 114 3.82 -4.22 2.58
C ASN A 114 4.06 -5.39 3.54
N GLY A 115 4.14 -5.14 4.84
CA GLY A 115 4.28 -6.15 5.89
C GLY A 115 5.71 -6.63 6.13
N VAL A 116 6.74 -6.03 5.52
CA VAL A 116 8.13 -6.49 5.72
C VAL A 116 8.53 -6.51 7.20
N ILE A 117 8.13 -5.49 7.97
CA ILE A 117 8.40 -5.45 9.42
C ILE A 117 7.69 -6.60 10.13
N GLY A 118 6.39 -6.79 9.89
CA GLY A 118 5.65 -7.92 10.47
C GLY A 118 6.15 -9.30 10.04
N LEU A 119 6.61 -9.49 8.80
CA LEU A 119 7.27 -10.74 8.37
C LEU A 119 8.54 -11.00 9.19
N THR A 120 9.40 -9.99 9.33
CA THR A 120 10.60 -10.10 10.16
C THR A 120 10.26 -10.35 11.62
N LEU A 121 9.18 -9.77 12.14
CA LEU A 121 8.71 -10.07 13.50
C LEU A 121 8.25 -11.53 13.65
N LEU A 122 7.52 -12.09 12.67
CA LEU A 122 7.08 -13.48 12.69
C LEU A 122 8.25 -14.47 12.69
N ASP A 123 9.30 -14.16 11.93
CA ASP A 123 10.53 -14.95 11.81
C ASP A 123 11.36 -14.91 13.10
N LYS A 124 11.59 -13.70 13.64
CA LYS A 124 12.40 -13.50 14.85
C LYS A 124 11.69 -13.88 16.15
N ASN A 125 10.36 -13.99 16.15
CA ASN A 125 9.56 -14.25 17.35
C ASN A 125 8.58 -15.42 17.14
N PRO A 126 9.05 -16.68 17.19
CA PRO A 126 8.23 -17.85 16.89
C PRO A 126 7.02 -18.04 17.82
N GLN A 127 7.07 -17.49 19.05
CA GLN A 127 6.02 -17.59 20.07
C GLN A 127 5.02 -16.42 20.04
N ALA A 128 5.30 -15.36 19.28
CA ALA A 128 4.42 -14.20 19.18
C ALA A 128 3.37 -14.37 18.08
N LYS A 129 2.23 -13.69 18.26
CA LYS A 129 1.25 -13.42 17.21
C LYS A 129 1.41 -11.98 16.72
N VAL A 130 1.36 -11.78 15.40
CA VAL A 130 1.57 -10.47 14.79
C VAL A 130 0.26 -9.93 14.23
N VAL A 131 -0.13 -8.74 14.69
CA VAL A 131 -1.26 -7.97 14.15
C VAL A 131 -0.73 -6.93 13.18
N PHE A 132 -1.08 -7.08 11.90
CA PHE A 132 -0.74 -6.16 10.82
C PHE A 132 -1.84 -5.12 10.68
N VAL A 133 -1.52 -3.86 10.96
CA VAL A 133 -2.50 -2.76 10.98
C VAL A 133 -2.13 -1.69 9.97
N ASP A 134 -3.04 -1.30 9.08
CA ASP A 134 -2.88 -0.15 8.21
C ASP A 134 -4.22 0.50 7.87
N GLU A 135 -4.22 1.80 7.58
CA GLU A 135 -5.43 2.50 7.10
C GLU A 135 -5.76 2.13 5.64
N SER A 136 -4.75 1.68 4.89
CA SER A 136 -4.88 1.31 3.49
C SER A 136 -5.26 -0.16 3.34
N PRO A 137 -6.44 -0.47 2.74
CA PRO A 137 -6.80 -1.85 2.43
C PRO A 137 -5.79 -2.54 1.51
N MET A 138 -5.11 -1.78 0.65
CA MET A 138 -4.09 -2.31 -0.26
C MET A 138 -2.80 -2.67 0.49
N ALA A 139 -2.47 -1.96 1.57
CA ALA A 139 -1.35 -2.31 2.45
C ALA A 139 -1.65 -3.61 3.20
N VAL A 140 -2.80 -3.69 3.87
CA VAL A 140 -3.22 -4.91 4.57
C VAL A 140 -3.30 -6.12 3.64
N ALA A 141 -3.83 -5.95 2.42
CA ALA A 141 -3.84 -7.00 1.41
C ALA A 141 -2.43 -7.41 0.98
N SER A 142 -1.50 -6.47 0.84
CA SER A 142 -0.10 -6.75 0.53
C SER A 142 0.62 -7.49 1.66
N SER A 143 0.44 -7.05 2.91
CA SER A 143 1.00 -7.75 4.07
C SER A 143 0.49 -9.19 4.14
N ARG A 144 -0.82 -9.40 3.97
CA ARG A 144 -1.42 -10.74 3.93
C ARG A 144 -0.80 -11.60 2.82
N LEU A 145 -0.76 -11.08 1.59
CA LEU A 145 -0.18 -11.78 0.46
C LEU A 145 1.29 -12.16 0.72
N ASN A 146 2.05 -11.29 1.38
CA ASN A 146 3.45 -11.55 1.68
C ASN A 146 3.64 -12.60 2.76
N VAL A 147 2.77 -12.65 3.79
CA VAL A 147 2.79 -13.77 4.73
C VAL A 147 2.40 -15.07 4.02
N GLU A 148 1.29 -15.08 3.27
CA GLU A 148 0.81 -16.26 2.55
C GLU A 148 1.85 -16.83 1.57
N THR A 149 2.64 -15.95 0.93
CA THR A 149 3.63 -16.36 -0.06
C THR A 149 4.94 -16.83 0.58
N ASN A 150 5.37 -16.18 1.65
CA ASN A 150 6.74 -16.36 2.17
C ASN A 150 6.80 -17.20 3.44
N MET A 151 5.73 -17.22 4.25
CA MET A 151 5.65 -17.93 5.53
C MET A 151 4.22 -18.44 5.77
N PRO A 152 3.64 -19.26 4.87
CA PRO A 152 2.26 -19.72 4.99
C PRO A 152 1.98 -20.48 6.31
N GLU A 153 2.99 -21.14 6.86
CA GLU A 153 2.93 -21.82 8.16
C GLU A 153 2.77 -20.89 9.36
N ALA A 154 3.02 -19.59 9.21
CA ALA A 154 2.85 -18.59 10.25
C ALA A 154 1.48 -17.88 10.21
N LEU A 155 0.62 -18.22 9.24
CA LEU A 155 -0.68 -17.55 9.04
C LEU A 155 -1.62 -17.65 10.25
N ASP A 156 -1.56 -18.76 10.99
CA ASP A 156 -2.34 -18.97 12.21
C ASP A 156 -1.97 -18.00 13.35
N ARG A 157 -0.76 -17.42 13.27
CA ARG A 157 -0.25 -16.40 14.19
C ARG A 157 -0.47 -14.97 13.69
N CYS A 158 -1.21 -14.78 12.59
CA CYS A 158 -1.40 -13.46 11.98
C CYS A 158 -2.84 -12.95 12.11
N GLU A 159 -2.98 -11.68 12.47
CA GLU A 159 -4.22 -10.91 12.32
C GLU A 159 -3.99 -9.75 11.36
N PHE A 160 -4.95 -9.48 10.48
CA PHE A 160 -4.85 -8.41 9.49
C PHE A 160 -6.02 -7.44 9.67
N MET A 161 -5.71 -6.20 10.05
CA MET A 161 -6.70 -5.21 10.47
C MET A 161 -6.58 -3.94 9.64
N ILE A 162 -7.67 -3.54 8.98
CA ILE A 162 -7.78 -2.22 8.36
C ILE A 162 -8.31 -1.27 9.43
N ASN A 163 -7.49 -0.33 9.90
CA ASN A 163 -7.90 0.59 10.97
C ASN A 163 -7.16 1.92 10.93
N ASN A 164 -7.75 2.95 11.54
CA ASN A 164 -7.09 4.20 11.85
C ASN A 164 -6.25 4.02 13.12
N ALA A 165 -4.98 3.67 12.92
CA ALA A 165 -4.09 3.23 14.00
C ALA A 165 -4.77 2.14 14.85
N LEU A 166 -4.88 2.31 16.16
CA LEU A 166 -5.51 1.35 17.08
C LEU A 166 -6.87 1.85 17.60
N SER A 167 -7.59 2.64 16.81
CA SER A 167 -8.91 3.16 17.19
C SER A 167 -9.88 2.02 17.51
N GLY A 168 -10.50 2.05 18.70
CA GLY A 168 -11.46 1.03 19.13
C GLY A 168 -10.85 -0.30 19.58
N VAL A 169 -9.52 -0.42 19.61
CA VAL A 169 -8.85 -1.60 20.17
C VAL A 169 -8.82 -1.51 21.70
N GLU A 170 -9.01 -2.65 22.36
CA GLU A 170 -9.01 -2.75 23.82
C GLU A 170 -7.68 -2.29 24.44
N PRO A 171 -7.72 -1.57 25.58
CA PRO A 171 -6.51 -1.18 26.29
C PRO A 171 -5.79 -2.42 26.88
N PHE A 172 -4.47 -2.32 27.07
CA PHE A 172 -3.63 -3.38 27.67
C PHE A 172 -3.62 -4.72 26.93
N ARG A 173 -3.94 -4.74 25.64
CA ARG A 173 -3.95 -5.96 24.80
C ARG A 173 -2.56 -6.43 24.35
N PHE A 174 -1.68 -5.51 23.96
CA PHE A 174 -0.46 -5.85 23.23
C PHE A 174 0.80 -5.82 24.11
N ASN A 175 1.70 -6.78 23.85
CA ASN A 175 3.01 -6.87 24.49
C ASN A 175 4.01 -5.89 23.87
N ALA A 176 3.89 -5.62 22.56
CA ALA A 176 4.74 -4.66 21.86
C ALA A 176 4.00 -4.00 20.68
N VAL A 177 4.35 -2.75 20.40
CA VAL A 177 3.88 -2.02 19.21
C VAL A 177 5.09 -1.47 18.47
N LEU A 178 5.20 -1.83 17.20
CA LEU A 178 6.26 -1.40 16.31
C LEU A 178 5.67 -0.54 15.20
N CYS A 179 6.30 0.59 14.90
CA CYS A 179 5.78 1.54 13.93
C CYS A 179 6.91 2.22 13.17
N ASN A 180 6.98 1.99 11.86
CA ASN A 180 7.80 2.79 10.96
C ASN A 180 6.93 3.90 10.34
N ARG A 181 6.69 4.96 11.11
CA ARG A 181 5.74 6.01 10.72
C ARG A 181 6.22 6.71 9.44
N ARG A 182 5.30 6.90 8.48
CA ARG A 182 5.59 7.68 7.26
C ARG A 182 6.15 9.05 7.63
N PHE A 183 7.30 9.39 7.05
CA PHE A 183 7.87 10.72 7.18
C PHE A 183 7.08 11.71 6.30
N THR A 184 6.58 12.79 6.89
CA THR A 184 6.08 13.93 6.12
C THR A 184 7.15 15.01 6.10
N ASN A 185 7.63 15.36 4.91
CA ASN A 185 8.58 16.45 4.72
C ASN A 185 7.84 17.81 4.88
N ASN A 186 7.48 18.13 6.13
CA ASN A 186 6.83 19.38 6.52
C ASN A 186 7.68 20.12 7.57
N MET A 187 9.01 20.00 7.47
CA MET A 187 9.87 21.07 7.99
C MET A 187 9.75 22.25 7.04
N ARG A 188 8.85 23.17 7.39
CA ARG A 188 8.94 24.56 6.92
C ARG A 188 10.05 25.26 7.68
#